data_AF-A0A812S6L9-F1
#
_entry.id   AF-A0A812S6L9-F1
#
_cell.length_a   1.000
_cell.length_b   1.000
_cell.length_c   1.000
_cell.angle_alpha   90.00
_cell.angle_beta   90.00
_cell.angle_gamma   90.00
#
_symmetry.space_group_name_H-M   'P 1'
#
loop_
_entity.id
_entity.type
_entity.pdbx_description
1 polymer ?
#
loop_
_entity_poly.entity_id
_entity_poly.type
_entity_poly.pdbx_seq_one_letter_code
_entity_poly.pdbx_strand_id
1 'polypeptide(L)'
;MLLAVFLSGVALGVSEDPQAVTLLQQHGLHLTLSSQEDLSLLSKLRFMPHNSLAVPTLDANGRLCLMCDLPPAERAPNQSYVQRTDCGNHSVFEDAAILQVPLSTFQQNATEEHNQTFGWCELNVQKSCADAVYNKDYMLFAKSILVHELAPGVASWDQYFCFYNGWLSSEIKALQHDFQGMYAKGRDFCNSEDLIKRGSQGNTTVNDVMARWLRGHQGLSGDRPTIEDSLFLAAASCALGGGSSACDMAYCAYSFCLKDDGFGTYDECQGWDPVKGMPI
;
A
#
# COMPACT_ATOMS: atom_id res chain seq x y z
N MET A 1 -3.34 -1.68 2.03
CA MET A 1 -4.54 -1.59 1.17
C MET A 1 -4.22 -2.00 -0.26
N LEU A 2 -3.26 -1.34 -0.90
CA LEU A 2 -2.72 -1.74 -2.22
C LEU A 2 -2.00 -3.11 -2.22
N LEU A 3 -1.51 -3.59 -1.06
CA LEU A 3 -1.07 -4.99 -0.86
C LEU A 3 -2.12 -6.03 -1.32
N ALA A 4 -3.41 -5.72 -1.17
CA ALA A 4 -4.48 -6.66 -1.50
C ALA A 4 -5.05 -6.46 -2.92
N VAL A 5 -4.96 -5.24 -3.49
CA VAL A 5 -5.14 -5.00 -4.93
C VAL A 5 -4.19 -5.91 -5.73
N PHE A 6 -3.00 -6.17 -5.17
CA PHE A 6 -1.95 -6.87 -5.88
C PHE A 6 -1.93 -8.39 -5.76
N LEU A 7 -2.12 -8.96 -4.58
CA LEU A 7 -2.17 -10.42 -4.46
C LEU A 7 -3.39 -11.00 -5.19
N SER A 8 -4.33 -10.11 -5.54
CA SER A 8 -5.39 -10.30 -6.51
C SER A 8 -4.95 -10.29 -7.99
N GLY A 9 -3.66 -10.15 -8.27
CA GLY A 9 -3.05 -10.07 -9.61
C GLY A 9 -1.82 -10.99 -9.76
N VAL A 10 -1.32 -11.62 -8.69
CA VAL A 10 -0.23 -12.63 -8.73
C VAL A 10 -0.70 -14.00 -9.25
N ALA A 11 -1.91 -14.04 -9.79
CA ALA A 11 -2.55 -15.19 -10.38
C ALA A 11 -2.35 -15.27 -11.89
N LEU A 12 -1.12 -15.43 -12.36
CA LEU A 12 -0.87 -15.61 -13.79
C LEU A 12 -1.25 -17.01 -14.26
N GLY A 13 -2.51 -17.14 -14.70
CA GLY A 13 -2.92 -18.09 -15.72
C GLY A 13 -3.12 -17.36 -17.06
N VAL A 14 -2.12 -17.45 -17.94
CA VAL A 14 -2.08 -17.08 -19.38
C VAL A 14 -2.58 -15.66 -19.70
N SER A 15 -1.62 -14.72 -19.77
CA SER A 15 -1.78 -13.45 -20.50
C SER A 15 -1.68 -13.72 -22.00
N GLU A 16 -2.57 -13.16 -22.81
CA GLU A 16 -2.44 -13.11 -24.28
C GLU A 16 -1.53 -11.96 -24.76
N ASP A 17 -1.06 -11.10 -23.85
CA ASP A 17 -0.03 -10.09 -24.14
C ASP A 17 1.37 -10.72 -24.05
N PRO A 18 2.12 -10.81 -25.17
CA PRO A 18 3.47 -11.36 -25.19
C PRO A 18 4.47 -10.58 -24.33
N GLN A 19 4.27 -9.28 -24.07
CA GLN A 19 5.28 -8.44 -23.40
C GLN A 19 5.37 -8.70 -21.89
N ALA A 20 4.24 -8.83 -21.20
CA ALA A 20 4.21 -9.14 -19.76
C ALA A 20 4.73 -10.57 -19.47
N VAL A 21 4.41 -11.52 -20.34
CA VAL A 21 4.94 -12.90 -20.27
C VAL A 21 6.45 -12.91 -20.52
N THR A 22 6.93 -12.09 -21.47
CA THR A 22 8.34 -11.96 -21.78
C THR A 22 9.14 -11.39 -20.61
N LEU A 23 8.63 -10.37 -19.90
CA LEU A 23 9.31 -9.78 -18.75
C LEU A 23 9.54 -10.82 -17.63
N LEU A 24 8.49 -11.59 -17.28
CA LEU A 24 8.59 -12.60 -16.22
C LEU A 24 9.46 -13.80 -16.61
N GLN A 25 9.39 -14.22 -17.88
CA GLN A 25 10.23 -15.29 -18.41
C GLN A 25 11.70 -14.87 -18.57
N GLN A 26 11.97 -13.62 -18.95
CA GLN A 26 13.34 -13.06 -19.05
C GLN A 26 14.06 -13.01 -17.70
N HIS A 27 13.31 -12.92 -16.60
CA HIS A 27 13.86 -12.93 -15.24
C HIS A 27 13.85 -14.31 -14.56
N GLY A 28 13.61 -15.40 -15.31
CA GLY A 28 13.82 -16.77 -14.83
C GLY A 28 12.82 -17.27 -13.77
N LEU A 29 11.68 -16.58 -13.60
CA LEU A 29 10.62 -16.98 -12.69
C LEU A 29 9.81 -18.14 -13.29
N HIS A 30 10.13 -19.37 -12.87
CA HIS A 30 9.29 -20.54 -13.09
C HIS A 30 8.28 -20.69 -11.95
N LEU A 31 7.07 -20.15 -12.11
CA LEU A 31 5.96 -20.41 -11.19
C LEU A 31 5.42 -21.83 -11.42
N THR A 32 5.80 -22.79 -10.56
CA THR A 32 5.14 -24.10 -10.51
C THR A 32 3.92 -24.02 -9.60
N LEU A 33 2.74 -23.84 -10.20
CA LEU A 33 1.45 -23.98 -9.51
C LEU A 33 1.19 -25.48 -9.27
N SER A 34 1.17 -25.92 -8.02
CA SER A 34 1.15 -27.36 -7.68
C SER A 34 -0.21 -27.91 -7.23
N SER A 35 -1.24 -27.09 -7.02
CA SER A 35 -2.56 -27.56 -6.56
C SER A 35 -3.76 -26.94 -7.28
N GLN A 36 -4.87 -27.70 -7.32
CA GLN A 36 -6.13 -27.33 -7.98
C GLN A 36 -6.99 -26.35 -7.15
N GLU A 37 -6.77 -26.29 -5.83
CA GLU A 37 -7.44 -25.31 -4.94
C GLU A 37 -6.88 -23.89 -5.15
N ASP A 38 -5.56 -23.77 -5.36
CA ASP A 38 -4.92 -22.49 -5.69
C ASP A 38 -5.54 -21.88 -6.96
N LEU A 39 -5.79 -22.68 -8.01
CA LEU A 39 -6.40 -22.21 -9.25
C LEU A 39 -7.81 -21.61 -9.08
N SER A 40 -8.58 -22.01 -8.07
CA SER A 40 -9.94 -21.50 -7.86
C SER A 40 -9.95 -20.08 -7.28
N LEU A 41 -9.02 -19.78 -6.37
CA LEU A 41 -8.80 -18.44 -5.85
C LEU A 41 -8.21 -17.55 -6.95
N LEU A 42 -7.23 -18.05 -7.70
CA LEU A 42 -6.53 -17.39 -8.80
C LEU A 42 -7.45 -17.10 -10.02
N SER A 43 -8.47 -17.93 -10.28
CA SER A 43 -9.43 -17.67 -11.38
C SER A 43 -10.36 -16.47 -11.11
N LYS A 44 -10.60 -16.13 -9.85
CA LYS A 44 -11.40 -14.95 -9.45
C LYS A 44 -10.61 -13.64 -9.54
N LEU A 45 -9.29 -13.74 -9.75
CA LEU A 45 -8.32 -12.65 -9.80
C LEU A 45 -8.06 -12.14 -11.24
N ARG A 46 -8.71 -12.73 -12.25
CA ARG A 46 -8.53 -12.45 -13.69
C ARG A 46 -9.11 -11.12 -14.22
N PHE A 47 -9.55 -10.20 -13.36
CA PHE A 47 -10.37 -9.05 -13.81
C PHE A 47 -9.72 -7.67 -13.64
N MET A 48 -8.39 -7.57 -13.49
CA MET A 48 -7.74 -6.26 -13.47
C MET A 48 -7.27 -5.83 -14.86
N PRO A 49 -7.66 -4.64 -15.35
CA PRO A 49 -7.17 -4.11 -16.62
C PRO A 49 -5.65 -3.87 -16.56
N HIS A 50 -4.95 -4.24 -17.63
CA HIS A 50 -3.49 -4.29 -17.76
C HIS A 50 -2.74 -2.96 -17.58
N ASN A 51 -3.44 -1.83 -17.43
CA ASN A 51 -2.84 -0.51 -17.22
C ASN A 51 -2.95 0.01 -15.77
N SER A 52 -3.40 -0.82 -14.83
CA SER A 52 -3.48 -0.41 -13.42
C SER A 52 -2.11 -0.55 -12.74
N LEU A 53 -1.60 0.52 -12.15
CA LEU A 53 -0.34 0.65 -11.39
C LEU A 53 -0.12 -0.33 -10.21
N ALA A 54 -0.98 -1.33 -10.07
CA ALA A 54 -0.74 -2.51 -9.26
C ALA A 54 -0.06 -3.61 -10.11
N VAL A 55 0.85 -3.27 -11.02
CA VAL A 55 1.78 -4.22 -11.64
C VAL A 55 3.01 -4.24 -10.75
N PRO A 56 3.56 -5.40 -10.35
CA PRO A 56 4.76 -5.38 -9.55
C PRO A 56 5.88 -4.80 -10.41
N THR A 57 6.63 -3.85 -9.85
CA THR A 57 7.81 -3.29 -10.49
C THR A 57 9.05 -3.93 -9.89
N LEU A 58 10.22 -3.60 -10.43
CA LEU A 58 11.49 -4.04 -9.86
C LEU A 58 12.01 -2.98 -8.90
N ASP A 59 12.39 -3.39 -7.70
CA ASP A 59 13.09 -2.51 -6.78
C ASP A 59 14.56 -2.26 -7.19
N ALA A 60 15.28 -1.48 -6.39
CA ALA A 60 16.68 -1.16 -6.64
C ALA A 60 17.63 -2.39 -6.64
N ASN A 61 17.18 -3.55 -6.17
CA ASN A 61 17.90 -4.82 -6.19
C ASN A 61 17.44 -5.74 -7.33
N GLY A 62 16.52 -5.29 -8.20
CA GLY A 62 15.96 -6.11 -9.26
C GLY A 62 14.96 -7.16 -8.77
N ARG A 63 14.38 -7.00 -7.58
CA ARG A 63 13.36 -7.92 -7.04
C ARG A 63 11.96 -7.37 -7.28
N LEU A 64 10.99 -8.26 -7.47
CA LEU A 64 9.59 -7.87 -7.58
C LEU A 64 9.16 -7.14 -6.30
N CYS A 65 8.47 -6.03 -6.48
CA CYS A 65 8.05 -5.16 -5.41
C CYS A 65 6.73 -4.48 -5.76
N LEU A 66 6.00 -4.07 -4.72
CA LEU A 66 4.82 -3.23 -4.88
C LEU A 66 5.06 -1.82 -4.41
N MET A 67 4.73 -0.90 -5.30
CA MET A 67 4.82 0.52 -5.06
C MET A 67 6.20 0.89 -4.53
N CYS A 68 7.25 0.45 -5.21
CA CYS A 68 8.61 0.93 -4.97
C CYS A 68 8.98 2.11 -5.86
N ASP A 69 8.08 2.57 -6.72
CA ASP A 69 8.36 3.67 -7.61
C ASP A 69 8.58 4.98 -6.84
N LEU A 70 9.46 5.81 -7.39
CA LEU A 70 9.63 7.17 -6.92
C LEU A 70 8.54 8.08 -7.50
N PRO A 71 8.22 9.20 -6.85
CA PRO A 71 7.32 10.19 -7.41
C PRO A 71 7.80 10.66 -8.78
N PRO A 72 6.87 10.91 -9.73
CA PRO A 72 7.25 11.53 -10.99
C PRO A 72 7.72 12.98 -10.75
N ALA A 73 8.56 13.49 -11.66
CA ALA A 73 9.28 14.75 -11.48
C ALA A 73 8.35 15.95 -11.24
N GLU A 74 7.15 15.95 -11.81
CA GLU A 74 6.14 16.99 -11.63
C GLU A 74 5.54 17.06 -10.21
N ARG A 75 5.61 15.96 -9.44
CA ARG A 75 5.14 15.91 -8.05
C ARG A 75 6.25 16.16 -7.03
N ALA A 76 7.49 15.93 -7.42
CA ALA A 76 8.66 16.10 -6.56
C ALA A 76 9.80 16.87 -7.29
N PRO A 77 9.52 18.08 -7.81
CA PRO A 77 10.51 18.80 -8.60
C PRO A 77 11.71 19.16 -7.73
N ASN A 78 12.90 18.88 -8.26
CA ASN A 78 14.18 19.12 -7.59
C ASN A 78 14.39 18.33 -6.28
N GLN A 79 13.58 17.30 -6.01
CA GLN A 79 13.83 16.37 -4.90
C GLN A 79 14.53 15.12 -5.43
N SER A 80 15.55 14.65 -4.71
CA SER A 80 16.18 13.36 -4.97
C SER A 80 15.91 12.46 -3.78
N TYR A 81 15.18 11.39 -4.00
CA TYR A 81 14.87 10.41 -2.95
C TYR A 81 15.80 9.21 -3.05
N VAL A 82 16.20 8.69 -1.89
CA VAL A 82 16.94 7.43 -1.80
C VAL A 82 15.93 6.29 -1.77
N GLN A 83 16.00 5.40 -2.75
CA GLN A 83 15.37 4.08 -2.65
C GLN A 83 16.27 3.17 -1.82
N ARG A 84 15.74 2.63 -0.73
CA ARG A 84 16.42 1.64 0.10
C ARG A 84 16.73 0.37 -0.68
N THR A 85 17.91 -0.19 -0.45
CA THR A 85 18.37 -1.47 -1.03
C THR A 85 18.41 -2.60 0.01
N ASP A 86 18.05 -2.31 1.26
CA ASP A 86 17.99 -3.27 2.37
C ASP A 86 16.58 -3.86 2.59
N CYS A 87 15.65 -3.63 1.65
CA CYS A 87 14.29 -4.16 1.68
C CYS A 87 14.14 -5.45 0.84
N GLY A 88 13.06 -6.18 1.12
CA GLY A 88 12.60 -7.33 0.35
C GLY A 88 13.10 -8.69 0.81
N ASN A 89 13.69 -8.82 2.01
CA ASN A 89 14.24 -10.10 2.49
C ASN A 89 13.19 -11.23 2.58
N HIS A 90 11.92 -10.89 2.73
CA HIS A 90 10.78 -11.80 2.84
C HIS A 90 9.69 -11.49 1.81
N SER A 91 10.08 -11.27 0.56
CA SER A 91 9.15 -10.92 -0.52
C SER A 91 8.00 -11.93 -0.66
N VAL A 92 6.76 -11.43 -0.61
CA VAL A 92 5.55 -12.25 -0.83
C VAL A 92 5.46 -12.81 -2.25
N PHE A 93 6.32 -12.36 -3.18
CA PHE A 93 6.40 -12.85 -4.55
C PHE A 93 7.32 -14.07 -4.71
N GLU A 94 8.17 -14.31 -3.73
CA GLU A 94 9.20 -15.35 -3.80
C GLU A 94 8.89 -16.53 -2.87
N ASP A 95 8.21 -16.28 -1.75
CA ASP A 95 7.81 -17.32 -0.79
C ASP A 95 6.37 -17.11 -0.29
N ALA A 96 5.47 -17.99 -0.71
CA ALA A 96 4.06 -17.94 -0.30
C ALA A 96 3.84 -18.28 1.19
N ALA A 97 4.77 -18.96 1.86
CA ALA A 97 4.66 -19.26 3.28
C ALA A 97 4.63 -17.98 4.14
N ILE A 98 5.24 -16.91 3.64
CA ILE A 98 5.25 -15.58 4.25
C ILE A 98 3.84 -15.02 4.44
N LEU A 99 2.86 -15.45 3.63
CA LEU A 99 1.48 -14.97 3.74
C LEU A 99 0.80 -15.35 5.08
N GLN A 100 1.31 -16.39 5.75
CA GLN A 100 0.82 -16.88 7.05
C GLN A 100 1.64 -16.36 8.24
N VAL A 101 2.72 -15.61 7.98
CA VAL A 101 3.58 -15.10 9.04
C VAL A 101 2.94 -13.84 9.63
N PRO A 102 2.85 -13.72 10.97
CA PRO A 102 2.34 -12.52 11.61
C PRO A 102 3.12 -11.27 11.21
N LEU A 103 2.39 -10.23 10.79
CA LEU A 103 2.95 -8.98 10.27
C LEU A 103 3.90 -8.28 11.27
N SER A 104 3.60 -8.40 12.56
CA SER A 104 4.41 -7.84 13.65
C SER A 104 5.82 -8.42 13.74
N THR A 105 6.05 -9.63 13.21
CA THR A 105 7.38 -10.28 13.25
C THR A 105 8.39 -9.66 12.29
N PHE A 106 7.92 -8.89 11.30
CA PHE A 106 8.79 -8.19 10.35
C PHE A 106 9.33 -6.86 10.88
N GLN A 107 8.94 -6.45 12.09
CA GLN A 107 9.46 -5.25 12.72
C GLN A 107 10.83 -5.51 13.35
N GLN A 108 11.85 -4.77 12.94
CA GLN A 108 13.15 -4.76 13.60
C GLN A 108 13.58 -3.33 13.90
N ASN A 109 14.08 -3.11 15.12
CA ASN A 109 14.61 -1.81 15.52
C ASN A 109 15.93 -1.54 14.78
N ALA A 110 16.25 -0.25 14.58
CA ALA A 110 17.55 0.13 14.06
C ALA A 110 18.68 -0.33 14.99
N THR A 111 19.79 -0.77 14.42
CA THR A 111 21.06 -1.05 15.12
C THR A 111 22.13 -0.06 14.64
N GLU A 112 23.37 -0.20 15.12
CA GLU A 112 24.48 0.62 14.61
C GLU A 112 24.77 0.33 13.12
N GLU A 113 24.51 -0.90 12.69
CA GLU A 113 24.82 -1.41 11.34
C GLU A 113 23.62 -1.42 10.39
N HIS A 114 22.40 -1.43 10.92
CA HIS A 114 21.19 -1.60 10.12
C HIS A 114 20.13 -0.54 10.43
N ASN A 115 19.49 -0.04 9.39
CA ASN A 115 18.33 0.83 9.54
C ASN A 115 17.15 0.07 10.16
N GLN A 116 16.19 0.81 10.71
CA GLN A 116 14.90 0.23 11.09
C GLN A 116 14.25 -0.43 9.87
N THR A 117 13.69 -1.62 10.07
CA THR A 117 12.86 -2.30 9.07
C THR A 117 11.52 -2.69 9.68
N PHE A 118 10.54 -2.86 8.80
CA PHE A 118 9.17 -3.20 9.14
C PHE A 118 8.53 -3.95 7.96
N GLY A 119 7.31 -4.44 8.17
CA GLY A 119 6.59 -5.26 7.20
C GLY A 119 6.58 -4.70 5.77
N TRP A 120 6.41 -3.39 5.58
CA TRP A 120 6.48 -2.81 4.22
C TRP A 120 7.84 -2.99 3.52
N CYS A 121 8.94 -2.90 4.27
CA CYS A 121 10.29 -3.12 3.75
C CYS A 121 10.57 -4.61 3.58
N GLU A 122 10.38 -5.41 4.63
CA GLU A 122 10.71 -6.84 4.60
C GLU A 122 9.91 -7.62 3.55
N LEU A 123 8.61 -7.32 3.41
CA LEU A 123 7.71 -8.01 2.48
C LEU A 123 7.81 -7.51 1.03
N ASN A 124 8.61 -6.48 0.79
CA ASN A 124 8.66 -5.75 -0.48
C ASN A 124 7.29 -5.27 -0.97
N VAL A 125 6.44 -4.81 -0.05
CA VAL A 125 5.10 -4.31 -0.39
C VAL A 125 4.90 -2.92 0.19
N GLN A 126 4.40 -1.99 -0.63
CA GLN A 126 4.33 -0.57 -0.26
C GLN A 126 5.71 -0.05 0.14
N LYS A 127 6.76 -0.52 -0.55
CA LYS A 127 8.16 -0.25 -0.19
C LYS A 127 8.50 1.24 -0.23
N SER A 128 7.82 2.03 -1.06
CA SER A 128 7.92 3.50 -1.02
C SER A 128 7.57 4.10 0.35
N CYS A 129 6.80 3.43 1.21
CA CYS A 129 6.61 3.84 2.60
C CYS A 129 7.88 3.65 3.45
N ALA A 130 8.61 2.55 3.24
CA ALA A 130 9.91 2.34 3.87
C ALA A 130 10.93 3.38 3.40
N ASP A 131 10.90 3.72 2.11
CA ASP A 131 11.71 4.81 1.55
C ASP A 131 11.30 6.16 2.13
N ALA A 132 10.00 6.44 2.28
CA ALA A 132 9.49 7.67 2.87
C ALA A 132 9.97 7.89 4.31
N VAL A 133 9.97 6.83 5.13
CA VAL A 133 10.52 6.88 6.50
C VAL A 133 12.02 7.18 6.48
N TYR A 134 12.79 6.54 5.60
CA TYR A 134 14.22 6.77 5.48
C TYR A 134 14.55 8.21 5.04
N ASN A 135 13.82 8.72 4.05
CA ASN A 135 13.97 10.09 3.56
C ASN A 135 13.35 11.15 4.48
N LYS A 136 12.67 10.73 5.56
CA LYS A 136 11.94 11.61 6.49
C LYS A 136 10.90 12.49 5.77
N ASP A 137 10.19 11.92 4.81
CA ASP A 137 9.19 12.61 4.01
C ASP A 137 8.07 11.64 3.60
N TYR A 138 6.93 11.68 4.31
CA TYR A 138 5.78 10.83 4.00
C TYR A 138 5.10 11.20 2.68
N MET A 139 5.35 12.39 2.12
CA MET A 139 4.83 12.76 0.81
C MET A 139 5.50 11.99 -0.31
N LEU A 140 6.69 11.41 -0.09
CA LEU A 140 7.31 10.48 -1.04
C LEU A 140 6.31 9.37 -1.40
N PHE A 141 5.81 8.65 -0.38
CA PHE A 141 4.85 7.57 -0.58
C PHE A 141 3.58 8.06 -1.29
N ALA A 142 2.99 9.15 -0.79
CA ALA A 142 1.75 9.68 -1.33
C ALA A 142 1.87 10.09 -2.81
N LYS A 143 2.97 10.73 -3.19
CA LYS A 143 3.21 11.23 -4.54
C LYS A 143 3.58 10.14 -5.54
N SER A 144 4.18 9.04 -5.07
CA SER A 144 4.48 7.86 -5.89
C SER A 144 3.24 7.15 -6.42
N ILE A 145 2.06 7.39 -5.84
CA ILE A 145 0.83 6.69 -6.21
C ILE A 145 0.02 7.54 -7.20
N LEU A 146 -0.12 7.07 -8.43
CA LEU A 146 -0.93 7.74 -9.45
C LEU A 146 -2.37 7.21 -9.39
N VAL A 147 -3.18 7.77 -8.48
CA VAL A 147 -4.57 7.32 -8.25
C VAL A 147 -5.44 7.29 -9.51
N HIS A 148 -5.25 8.22 -10.47
CA HIS A 148 -6.02 8.22 -11.72
C HIS A 148 -5.71 7.03 -12.65
N GLU A 149 -4.56 6.37 -12.45
CA GLU A 149 -4.21 5.15 -13.19
C GLU A 149 -4.73 3.89 -12.49
N LEU A 150 -5.26 4.01 -11.28
CA LEU A 150 -5.91 2.88 -10.60
C LEU A 150 -7.27 2.61 -11.26
N ALA A 151 -7.67 1.33 -11.29
CA ALA A 151 -9.01 0.96 -11.73
C ALA A 151 -10.08 1.77 -10.94
N PRO A 152 -11.14 2.30 -11.58
CA PRO A 152 -12.11 3.21 -10.93
C PRO A 152 -12.70 2.70 -9.60
N GLY A 153 -12.85 1.39 -9.43
CA GLY A 153 -13.32 0.78 -8.18
C GLY A 153 -12.32 0.87 -7.02
N VAL A 154 -11.02 0.88 -7.30
CA VAL A 154 -9.96 0.94 -6.28
C VAL A 154 -9.90 2.33 -5.66
N ALA A 155 -9.91 3.38 -6.49
CA ALA A 155 -9.94 4.76 -6.01
C ALA A 155 -11.15 5.00 -5.10
N SER A 156 -12.33 4.46 -5.46
CA SER A 156 -13.52 4.53 -4.62
C SER A 156 -13.33 3.82 -3.28
N TRP A 157 -12.73 2.63 -3.25
CA TRP A 157 -12.50 1.89 -2.01
C TRP A 157 -11.59 2.68 -1.06
N ASP A 158 -10.47 3.19 -1.59
CA ASP A 158 -9.48 3.96 -0.85
C ASP A 158 -10.09 5.22 -0.23
N GLN A 159 -10.93 5.94 -0.97
CA GLN A 159 -11.68 7.10 -0.46
C GLN A 159 -12.46 6.78 0.81
N TYR A 160 -13.22 5.67 0.82
CA TYR A 160 -14.00 5.25 1.99
C TYR A 160 -13.12 4.80 3.15
N PHE A 161 -12.03 4.08 2.87
CA PHE A 161 -11.09 3.70 3.91
C PHE A 161 -10.42 4.90 4.57
N CYS A 162 -9.95 5.85 3.77
CA CYS A 162 -9.40 7.10 4.27
C CYS A 162 -10.43 7.88 5.09
N PHE A 163 -11.68 7.92 4.63
CA PHE A 163 -12.78 8.58 5.33
C PHE A 163 -13.10 7.93 6.67
N TYR A 164 -13.33 6.62 6.70
CA TYR A 164 -13.73 5.92 7.93
C TYR A 164 -12.64 5.90 9.00
N ASN A 165 -11.37 5.99 8.60
CA ASN A 165 -10.26 6.12 9.54
C ASN A 165 -9.98 7.58 9.97
N GLY A 166 -10.73 8.56 9.46
CA GLY A 166 -10.59 9.98 9.81
C GLY A 166 -9.39 10.67 9.17
N TRP A 167 -8.77 10.05 8.17
CA TRP A 167 -7.51 10.50 7.56
C TRP A 167 -7.69 11.59 6.50
N LEU A 168 -8.94 12.00 6.22
CA LEU A 168 -9.28 13.14 5.37
C LEU A 168 -9.51 14.44 6.14
N SER A 169 -9.33 14.42 7.47
CA SER A 169 -9.54 15.59 8.33
C SER A 169 -8.51 16.69 8.07
N SER A 170 -8.86 17.94 8.40
CA SER A 170 -7.96 19.09 8.31
C SER A 170 -6.72 18.93 9.19
N GLU A 171 -6.85 18.24 10.32
CA GLU A 171 -5.72 17.92 11.20
C GLU A 171 -4.66 17.08 10.47
N ILE A 172 -5.05 16.01 9.77
CA ILE A 172 -4.09 15.17 9.02
C ILE A 172 -3.54 15.93 7.80
N LYS A 173 -4.36 16.74 7.12
CA LYS A 173 -3.90 17.60 6.01
C LYS A 173 -2.83 18.60 6.44
N ALA A 174 -2.97 19.18 7.63
CA ALA A 174 -1.97 20.09 8.18
C ALA A 174 -0.61 19.42 8.44
N LEU A 175 -0.57 18.09 8.57
CA LEU A 175 0.63 17.31 8.83
C LEU A 175 1.32 16.79 7.56
N GLN A 176 0.78 17.03 6.35
CA GLN A 176 1.32 16.47 5.09
C GLN A 176 2.83 16.73 4.91
N HIS A 177 3.33 17.89 5.34
CA HIS A 177 4.75 18.26 5.25
C HIS A 177 5.48 18.25 6.61
N ASP A 178 4.85 17.71 7.65
CA ASP A 178 5.44 17.54 8.98
C ASP A 178 5.66 16.05 9.26
N PHE A 179 6.85 15.56 8.94
CA PHE A 179 7.22 14.17 9.13
C PHE A 179 7.06 13.71 10.59
N GLN A 180 7.52 14.52 11.56
CA GLN A 180 7.49 14.13 12.97
C GLN A 180 6.06 14.19 13.52
N GLY A 181 5.30 15.22 13.16
CA GLY A 181 3.89 15.33 13.52
C GLY A 181 3.05 14.20 12.94
N MET A 182 3.22 13.87 11.66
CA MET A 182 2.54 12.74 11.02
C MET A 182 2.95 11.41 11.65
N TYR A 183 4.24 11.19 11.93
CA TYR A 183 4.70 9.98 12.61
C TYR A 183 4.08 9.82 14.00
N ALA A 184 4.10 10.88 14.82
CA ALA A 184 3.50 10.88 16.15
C ALA A 184 1.99 10.60 16.08
N LYS A 185 1.27 11.28 15.18
CA LYS A 185 -0.17 11.06 14.98
C LYS A 185 -0.49 9.63 14.56
N GLY A 186 0.30 9.05 13.65
CA GLY A 186 0.20 7.65 13.24
C GLY A 186 0.46 6.68 14.40
N ARG A 187 1.50 6.93 15.21
CA ARG A 187 1.80 6.14 16.42
C ARG A 187 0.65 6.19 17.42
N ASP A 188 0.12 7.37 17.71
CA ASP A 188 -0.98 7.54 18.67
C ASP A 188 -2.25 6.80 18.20
N PHE A 189 -2.59 6.91 16.92
CA PHE A 189 -3.68 6.16 16.30
C PHE A 189 -3.49 4.65 16.46
N CYS A 190 -2.29 4.13 16.15
CA CYS A 190 -1.98 2.71 16.22
C CYS A 190 -1.94 2.14 17.65
N ASN A 191 -1.66 2.98 18.65
CA ASN A 191 -1.66 2.63 20.07
C ASN A 191 -3.03 2.80 20.75
N SER A 192 -4.06 3.19 20.01
CA SER A 192 -5.42 3.21 20.55
C SER A 192 -5.88 1.81 20.94
N GLU A 193 -6.70 1.73 22.00
CA GLU A 193 -7.20 0.45 22.53
C GLU A 193 -7.96 -0.35 21.45
N ASP A 194 -8.73 0.33 20.60
CA ASP A 194 -9.49 -0.31 19.52
C ASP A 194 -8.56 -0.96 18.48
N LEU A 195 -7.52 -0.27 18.03
CA LEU A 195 -6.58 -0.77 17.01
C LEU A 195 -5.73 -1.92 17.57
N ILE A 196 -5.35 -1.87 18.86
CA ILE A 196 -4.65 -2.97 19.53
C ILE A 196 -5.52 -4.23 19.55
N LYS A 197 -6.81 -4.13 19.92
CA LYS A 197 -7.76 -5.25 19.89
C LYS A 197 -7.92 -5.87 18.50
N ARG A 198 -7.70 -5.07 17.46
CA ARG A 198 -7.78 -5.45 16.05
C ARG A 198 -6.45 -6.00 15.49
N GLY A 199 -5.42 -6.09 16.32
CA GLY A 199 -4.16 -6.72 15.95
C GLY A 199 -3.10 -5.77 15.41
N SER A 200 -3.15 -4.46 15.72
CA SER A 200 -2.07 -3.52 15.35
C SER A 200 -0.69 -3.90 15.88
N GLN A 201 -0.65 -4.75 16.92
CA GLN A 201 0.55 -5.33 17.52
C GLN A 201 0.43 -6.87 17.63
N GLY A 202 -0.52 -7.46 16.90
CA GLY A 202 -0.98 -8.84 17.11
C GLY A 202 -0.50 -9.83 16.05
N ASN A 203 -1.29 -10.89 15.91
CA ASN A 203 -1.00 -12.04 15.03
C ASN A 203 -1.59 -11.89 13.62
N THR A 204 -2.02 -10.69 13.22
CA THR A 204 -2.58 -10.45 11.88
C THR A 204 -1.55 -10.84 10.82
N THR A 205 -1.98 -11.57 9.79
CA THR A 205 -1.15 -12.05 8.67
C THR A 205 -1.50 -11.32 7.37
N VAL A 206 -0.69 -11.49 6.32
CA VAL A 206 -1.04 -10.98 4.98
C VAL A 206 -2.32 -11.65 4.47
N ASN A 207 -2.51 -12.95 4.75
CA ASN A 207 -3.73 -13.67 4.38
C ASN A 207 -4.99 -13.06 5.02
N ASP A 208 -4.93 -12.67 6.29
CA ASP A 208 -6.08 -12.03 6.95
C ASP A 208 -6.43 -10.69 6.28
N VAL A 209 -5.41 -9.89 5.94
CA VAL A 209 -5.53 -8.62 5.22
C VAL A 209 -6.20 -8.83 3.87
N MET A 210 -5.71 -9.79 3.08
CA MET A 210 -6.29 -10.12 1.79
C MET A 210 -7.74 -10.58 1.89
N ALA A 211 -8.02 -11.52 2.80
CA ALA A 211 -9.37 -12.05 2.98
C ALA A 211 -10.35 -10.95 3.37
N ARG A 212 -9.93 -9.97 4.18
CA ARG A 212 -10.77 -8.82 4.56
C ARG A 212 -11.00 -7.87 3.40
N TRP A 213 -9.95 -7.54 2.65
CA TRP A 213 -10.03 -6.66 1.49
C TRP A 213 -10.89 -7.25 0.37
N LEU A 214 -10.73 -8.54 0.07
CA LEU A 214 -11.48 -9.26 -0.97
C LEU A 214 -12.99 -9.28 -0.71
N ARG A 215 -13.43 -9.26 0.54
CA ARG A 215 -14.87 -9.16 0.87
C ARG A 215 -15.46 -7.82 0.48
N GLY A 216 -14.69 -6.75 0.57
CA GLY A 216 -15.10 -5.42 0.13
C GLY A 216 -14.96 -5.20 -1.39
N HIS A 217 -14.64 -6.25 -2.17
CA HIS A 217 -14.39 -6.16 -3.63
C HIS A 217 -15.28 -7.11 -4.47
N GLN A 218 -16.28 -7.78 -3.88
CA GLN A 218 -17.10 -8.75 -4.60
C GLN A 218 -18.14 -8.10 -5.55
N GLY A 219 -17.74 -7.79 -6.79
CA GLY A 219 -18.67 -7.47 -7.89
C GLY A 219 -18.51 -6.11 -8.59
N LEU A 220 -17.49 -5.32 -8.23
CA LEU A 220 -16.92 -4.17 -8.96
C LEU A 220 -17.89 -3.33 -9.84
N SER A 221 -18.83 -2.66 -9.17
CA SER A 221 -19.08 -1.22 -9.31
C SER A 221 -19.90 -0.77 -8.10
N GLY A 222 -19.21 -0.36 -7.03
CA GLY A 222 -19.85 0.17 -5.81
C GLY A 222 -19.46 -0.48 -4.46
N ASP A 223 -18.50 -1.41 -4.41
CA ASP A 223 -18.15 -2.07 -3.14
C ASP A 223 -17.13 -1.26 -2.34
N ARG A 224 -17.64 -0.53 -1.36
CA ARG A 224 -16.87 0.17 -0.33
C ARG A 224 -16.58 -0.76 0.85
N PRO A 225 -15.49 -0.57 1.59
CA PRO A 225 -15.30 -1.28 2.85
C PRO A 225 -16.40 -0.95 3.85
N THR A 226 -16.65 -1.86 4.78
CA THR A 226 -17.34 -1.48 6.01
C THR A 226 -16.39 -0.67 6.90
N ILE A 227 -16.94 0.04 7.89
CA ILE A 227 -16.12 0.70 8.92
C ILE A 227 -15.23 -0.32 9.62
N GLU A 228 -15.77 -1.50 9.90
CA GLU A 228 -15.06 -2.62 10.53
C GLU A 228 -13.88 -3.11 9.68
N ASP A 229 -14.08 -3.29 8.37
CA ASP A 229 -12.99 -3.66 7.46
C ASP A 229 -11.93 -2.57 7.39
N SER A 230 -12.35 -1.30 7.42
CA SER A 230 -11.43 -0.15 7.37
C SER A 230 -10.56 -0.05 8.61
N LEU A 231 -11.15 -0.22 9.81
CA LEU A 231 -10.42 -0.24 11.08
C LEU A 231 -9.50 -1.45 11.19
N PHE A 232 -9.94 -2.63 10.71
CA PHE A 232 -9.08 -3.80 10.65
C PHE A 232 -7.87 -3.58 9.73
N LEU A 233 -8.08 -3.02 8.54
CA LEU A 233 -7.00 -2.76 7.60
C LEU A 233 -6.08 -1.63 8.07
N ALA A 234 -6.59 -0.66 8.84
CA ALA A 234 -5.77 0.33 9.52
C ALA A 234 -4.92 -0.30 10.62
N ALA A 235 -5.46 -1.25 11.40
CA ALA A 235 -4.68 -2.03 12.36
C ALA A 235 -3.58 -2.85 11.67
N ALA A 236 -3.89 -3.52 10.57
CA ALA A 236 -2.89 -4.24 9.79
C ALA A 236 -1.80 -3.30 9.23
N SER A 237 -2.18 -2.11 8.76
CA SER A 237 -1.22 -1.09 8.34
C SER A 237 -0.29 -0.67 9.47
N CYS A 238 -0.82 -0.48 10.69
CA CYS A 238 0.00 -0.24 11.87
C CYS A 238 1.03 -1.36 12.09
N ALA A 239 0.61 -2.63 12.01
CA ALA A 239 1.53 -3.75 12.18
C ALA A 239 2.63 -3.78 11.09
N LEU A 240 2.26 -3.49 9.85
CA LEU A 240 3.20 -3.43 8.72
C LEU A 240 4.13 -2.21 8.76
N GLY A 241 3.69 -1.09 9.34
CA GLY A 241 4.41 0.19 9.43
C GLY A 241 5.23 0.38 10.71
N GLY A 242 5.57 -0.70 11.43
CA GLY A 242 6.34 -0.59 12.67
C GLY A 242 5.59 0.11 13.81
N GLY A 243 4.26 -0.05 13.82
CA GLY A 243 3.33 0.57 14.76
C GLY A 243 2.94 2.01 14.44
N SER A 244 3.13 2.47 13.19
CA SER A 244 2.65 3.77 12.71
C SER A 244 1.92 3.63 11.37
N SER A 245 0.80 4.32 11.20
CA SER A 245 0.04 4.41 9.95
C SER A 245 0.30 5.71 9.17
N ALA A 246 1.39 6.42 9.49
CA ALA A 246 1.71 7.74 8.95
C ALA A 246 1.79 7.80 7.41
N CYS A 247 2.28 6.75 6.74
CA CYS A 247 2.29 6.69 5.28
C CYS A 247 0.88 6.70 4.69
N ASP A 248 -0.03 5.86 5.20
CA ASP A 248 -1.40 5.82 4.72
C ASP A 248 -2.15 7.11 5.05
N MET A 249 -1.89 7.72 6.21
CA MET A 249 -2.44 9.03 6.57
C MET A 249 -2.01 10.11 5.57
N ALA A 250 -0.71 10.18 5.24
CA ALA A 250 -0.19 11.12 4.26
C ALA A 250 -0.76 10.86 2.85
N TYR A 251 -0.83 9.59 2.43
CA TYR A 251 -1.47 9.21 1.17
C TYR A 251 -2.93 9.67 1.10
N CYS A 252 -3.71 9.40 2.15
CA CYS A 252 -5.11 9.79 2.22
C CYS A 252 -5.29 11.31 2.18
N ALA A 253 -4.50 12.04 2.96
CA ALA A 253 -4.56 13.49 3.03
C ALA A 253 -4.07 14.18 1.75
N TYR A 254 -3.15 13.57 1.00
CA TYR A 254 -2.70 14.05 -0.30
C TYR A 254 -3.70 13.74 -1.42
N SER A 255 -4.31 12.55 -1.37
CA SER A 255 -4.94 11.97 -2.56
C SER A 255 -6.43 12.17 -2.66
N PHE A 256 -7.12 12.43 -1.55
CA PHE A 256 -8.58 12.45 -1.53
C PHE A 256 -9.14 13.64 -0.74
N CYS A 257 -10.33 14.08 -1.12
CA CYS A 257 -11.08 15.11 -0.42
C CYS A 257 -12.56 14.75 -0.30
N LEU A 258 -13.23 15.44 0.62
CA LEU A 258 -14.68 15.48 0.70
C LEU A 258 -15.21 16.54 -0.28
N LYS A 259 -16.25 16.19 -1.02
CA LYS A 259 -17.03 17.07 -1.89
C LYS A 259 -18.47 17.11 -1.39
N ASP A 260 -19.27 18.07 -1.84
CA ASP A 260 -20.67 18.19 -1.45
C ASP A 260 -21.50 16.94 -1.82
N ASP A 261 -21.12 16.26 -2.90
CA ASP A 261 -21.79 15.10 -3.47
C ASP A 261 -21.06 13.76 -3.25
N GLY A 262 -19.97 13.75 -2.46
CA GLY A 262 -19.23 12.52 -2.17
C GLY A 262 -17.74 12.75 -1.95
N PHE A 263 -16.92 12.01 -2.69
CA PHE A 263 -15.46 12.04 -2.59
C PHE A 263 -14.84 12.50 -3.91
N GLY A 264 -13.72 13.21 -3.80
CA GLY A 264 -12.85 13.53 -4.93
C GLY A 264 -11.51 12.82 -4.81
N THR A 265 -10.91 12.52 -5.94
CA THR A 265 -9.47 12.27 -6.08
C THR A 265 -8.74 13.60 -6.26
N TYR A 266 -7.41 13.62 -6.10
CA TYR A 266 -6.65 14.86 -6.03
C TYR A 266 -6.85 15.83 -7.20
N ASP A 267 -7.04 15.33 -8.43
CA ASP A 267 -7.28 16.16 -9.62
C ASP A 267 -8.67 16.82 -9.62
N GLU A 268 -9.57 16.33 -8.78
CA GLU A 268 -10.94 16.81 -8.61
C GLU A 268 -11.09 17.71 -7.36
N CYS A 269 -10.04 17.79 -6.54
CA CYS A 269 -10.06 18.50 -5.27
C CYS A 269 -9.65 19.96 -5.44
N GLN A 270 -10.51 20.86 -4.97
CA GLN A 270 -10.26 22.30 -5.09
C GLN A 270 -8.96 22.70 -4.40
N GLY A 271 -8.05 23.33 -5.15
CA GLY A 271 -6.81 23.89 -4.62
C GLY A 271 -5.70 22.86 -4.37
N TRP A 272 -5.88 21.60 -4.78
CA TRP A 272 -4.79 20.63 -4.77
C TRP A 272 -3.65 21.06 -5.69
N ASP A 273 -2.42 20.74 -5.28
CA ASP A 273 -1.19 21.01 -6.02
C ASP A 273 -0.32 19.74 -6.04
N PRO A 274 0.26 19.35 -7.18
CA PRO A 274 1.02 18.10 -7.30
C PRO A 274 2.24 18.04 -6.36
N VAL A 275 2.80 19.20 -5.99
CA VAL A 275 3.96 19.31 -5.12
C VAL A 275 3.55 19.53 -3.66
N LYS A 276 2.56 20.40 -3.41
CA LYS A 276 2.15 20.82 -2.07
C LYS A 276 1.02 19.97 -1.48
N GLY A 277 0.34 19.15 -2.27
CA GLY A 277 -0.79 18.34 -1.82
C GLY A 277 -2.06 19.15 -1.58
N MET A 278 -2.90 18.69 -0.66
CA MET A 278 -4.16 19.35 -0.33
C MET A 278 -3.94 20.68 0.38
N PRO A 279 -4.79 21.70 0.14
CA PRO A 279 -4.74 22.94 0.89
C PRO A 279 -5.06 22.69 2.37
N ILE A 280 -4.38 23.45 3.25
CA ILE A 280 -4.54 23.44 4.71
C ILE A 280 -5.55 24.52 5.11
#